data_AF-A0A523DZP0-F1
#
_entry.id   AF-A0A523DZP0-F1
#
_cell.length_a   1.000
_cell.length_b   1.000
_cell.length_c   1.000
_cell.angle_alpha   90.00
_cell.angle_beta   90.00
_cell.angle_gamma   90.00
#
_symmetry.space_group_name_H-M   'P 1'
#
loop_
_entity.id
_entity.type
_entity.pdbx_description
1 polymer ?
#
loop_
_entity_poly.entity_id
_entity_poly.type
_entity_poly.pdbx_seq_one_letter_code
_entity_poly.pdbx_strand_id
1 'polypeptide(L)'
;MCSFVLPFLALMGLVAAEQVPDRAKIIEDSLEHLSSGRIDRALMGRDQIDSLRSVHYAGAPIAILPDDEETARFKKLRASTESEALDYLDELYGDRDRLKALALRDSDGDGVPDFRVSDYYGKLLEGDVDLDGDGVRNVLDSNPFERALGRVDANSNGMPDSVDWSVLGRKAELADIQLGLYRDLGIALVERDARFDLVLAQAVDDAVRRVFRHVFETENGLKTLRTVATEKTALLNTALAAVQEDETAAQVFPRTQSLIIYDVGRRVEDRLLLLALLVHEMGHSFHMSLDFDTEDLVAENGRTRFPAPRFVELVRAFQWEATGFYDGELGDGLTIVPRFAYAGMSEPTFSFRGKDPEDWASWAEEVYKALGEPPTYLLDEEFASRGIVSDYALSSPPEWFADNLIAYVVTVIEAEALEAHGTAAQLAIDEALRAVWPTFYHRNLAPDIRAYFETAFPITESDRRLLAERYIEPIVKQRVALRAHPSPQRRARERSTPRLFRSSTSSR
;
A
#
# COMPACT_ATOMS: atom_id res chain seq x y z
N MET A 1 7.53 39.53 38.31
CA MET A 1 6.59 40.50 37.73
C MET A 1 6.59 40.27 36.22
N CYS A 2 5.40 39.99 35.68
CA CYS A 2 5.02 39.86 34.26
C CYS A 2 5.69 38.69 33.49
N SER A 3 4.96 37.59 33.19
CA SER A 3 3.93 37.43 32.13
C SER A 3 4.55 37.55 30.73
N PHE A 4 4.31 36.75 29.69
CA PHE A 4 3.51 35.56 29.30
C PHE A 4 3.67 35.56 27.73
N VAL A 5 3.26 34.49 27.00
CA VAL A 5 3.11 34.43 25.50
C VAL A 5 4.44 34.11 24.75
N LEU A 6 4.67 33.04 23.97
CA LEU A 6 3.87 32.02 23.24
C LEU A 6 4.76 30.81 22.85
N PRO A 7 4.22 29.58 22.73
CA PRO A 7 4.63 28.62 21.72
C PRO A 7 3.47 28.43 20.71
N PHE A 8 3.62 28.94 19.50
CA PHE A 8 2.75 28.67 18.35
C PHE A 8 3.68 28.65 17.14
N LEU A 9 4.03 27.46 16.65
CA LEU A 9 4.57 27.20 15.29
C LEU A 9 4.87 25.69 15.06
N ALA A 10 4.17 24.78 15.75
CA ALA A 10 4.34 23.33 15.60
C ALA A 10 3.02 22.60 15.29
N LEU A 11 2.07 23.29 14.64
CA LEU A 11 0.73 22.74 14.38
C LEU A 11 0.17 23.13 12.99
N MET A 12 1.03 23.10 11.97
CA MET A 12 0.67 23.30 10.55
C MET A 12 1.32 22.22 9.68
N GLY A 13 1.11 20.96 10.05
CA GLY A 13 1.41 19.76 9.26
C GLY A 13 0.16 18.90 9.12
N LEU A 14 -1.00 19.55 8.99
CA LEU A 14 -2.27 18.89 8.72
C LEU A 14 -2.40 18.81 7.20
N VAL A 15 -2.04 17.63 6.69
CA VAL A 15 -2.59 16.93 5.53
C VAL A 15 -3.62 17.79 4.77
N ALA A 16 -3.11 18.66 3.90
CA ALA A 16 -3.77 18.76 2.61
C ALA A 16 -3.70 17.34 2.03
N ALA A 17 -4.76 16.89 1.36
CA ALA A 17 -4.62 15.78 0.43
C ALA A 17 -3.42 16.12 -0.46
N GLU A 18 -2.24 15.58 -0.15
CA GLU A 18 -1.18 15.47 -1.12
C GLU A 18 -1.80 14.54 -2.14
N GLN A 19 -2.37 15.18 -3.17
CA GLN A 19 -2.48 14.61 -4.50
C GLN A 19 -1.25 13.74 -4.66
N VAL A 20 -1.43 12.48 -5.08
CA VAL A 20 -0.34 11.57 -5.48
C VAL A 20 0.78 12.45 -6.01
N PRO A 21 1.88 12.65 -5.24
CA PRO A 21 2.72 13.80 -5.48
C PRO A 21 3.16 13.72 -6.93
N ASP A 22 2.99 14.83 -7.66
CA ASP A 22 3.35 14.90 -9.07
C ASP A 22 4.66 14.14 -9.24
N ARG A 23 4.66 13.10 -10.07
CA ARG A 23 5.83 12.24 -10.27
C ARG A 23 7.08 13.09 -10.47
N ALA A 24 6.95 14.18 -11.22
CA ALA A 24 8.01 15.14 -11.44
C ALA A 24 8.53 15.72 -10.12
N LYS A 25 7.65 16.04 -9.18
CA LYS A 25 7.98 16.53 -7.84
C LYS A 25 8.62 15.46 -6.95
N ILE A 26 8.16 14.20 -6.91
CA ILE A 26 8.83 13.13 -6.12
C ILE A 26 10.27 12.93 -6.61
N ILE A 27 10.42 12.88 -7.93
CA ILE A 27 11.73 12.73 -8.56
C ILE A 27 12.56 13.99 -8.31
N GLU A 28 12.02 15.20 -8.52
CA GLU A 28 12.70 16.48 -8.26
C GLU A 28 13.15 16.60 -6.81
N ASP A 29 12.28 16.31 -5.83
CA ASP A 29 12.61 16.34 -4.40
C ASP A 29 13.70 15.31 -4.06
N SER A 30 13.63 14.12 -4.65
CA SER A 30 14.66 13.08 -4.49
C SER A 30 16.00 13.53 -5.08
N LEU A 31 15.99 14.13 -6.26
CA LEU A 31 17.17 14.65 -6.97
C LEU A 31 17.75 15.88 -6.27
N GLU A 32 16.91 16.78 -5.75
CA GLU A 32 17.31 17.92 -4.93
C GLU A 32 18.01 17.40 -3.66
N HIS A 33 17.43 16.41 -3.00
CA HIS A 33 18.07 15.78 -1.83
C HIS A 33 19.42 15.13 -2.18
N LEU A 34 19.53 14.43 -3.31
CA LEU A 34 20.78 13.83 -3.79
C LEU A 34 21.83 14.84 -4.23
N SER A 35 21.42 16.00 -4.76
CA SER A 35 22.32 17.07 -5.20
C SER A 35 22.73 18.00 -4.06
N SER A 36 21.91 18.12 -3.01
CA SER A 36 22.18 18.95 -1.82
C SER A 36 23.36 18.47 -0.96
N GLY A 37 23.84 17.24 -1.18
CA GLY A 37 24.89 16.61 -0.38
C GLY A 37 24.47 16.21 1.04
N ARG A 38 23.17 16.31 1.37
CA ARG A 38 22.60 15.84 2.64
C ARG A 38 22.59 14.31 2.74
N ILE A 39 22.63 13.62 1.60
CA ILE A 39 22.71 12.17 1.50
C ILE A 39 24.13 11.78 1.08
N ASP A 40 24.76 10.89 1.84
CA ASP A 40 26.05 10.31 1.48
C ASP A 40 25.86 9.30 0.33
N ARG A 41 26.31 9.69 -0.88
CA ARG A 41 26.21 8.87 -2.10
C ARG A 41 26.97 7.53 -2.00
N ALA A 42 28.01 7.44 -1.18
CA ALA A 42 28.75 6.19 -0.99
C ALA A 42 28.02 5.23 -0.04
N LEU A 43 27.30 5.75 0.97
CA LEU A 43 26.36 4.95 1.77
C LEU A 43 25.19 4.47 0.91
N MET A 44 24.63 5.36 0.08
CA MET A 44 23.55 5.02 -0.86
C MET A 44 23.91 3.88 -1.82
N GLY A 45 25.14 3.82 -2.34
CA GLY A 45 25.57 2.73 -3.22
C GLY A 45 25.66 1.37 -2.53
N ARG A 46 26.03 1.35 -1.25
CA ARG A 46 25.98 0.12 -0.45
C ARG A 46 24.55 -0.30 -0.19
N ASP A 47 23.70 0.64 0.21
CA ASP A 47 22.28 0.37 0.46
C ASP A 47 21.57 -0.15 -0.80
N GLN A 48 21.92 0.35 -1.99
CA GLN A 48 21.40 -0.14 -3.28
C GLN A 48 21.80 -1.60 -3.56
N ILE A 49 23.06 -1.95 -3.33
CA ILE A 49 23.53 -3.34 -3.51
C ILE A 49 22.94 -4.24 -2.44
N ASP A 50 22.84 -3.77 -1.19
CA ASP A 50 22.28 -4.55 -0.10
C ASP A 50 20.77 -4.79 -0.28
N SER A 51 20.05 -3.86 -0.92
CA SER A 51 18.62 -4.04 -1.25
C SER A 51 18.36 -5.23 -2.18
N LEU A 52 19.35 -5.62 -3.02
CA LEU A 52 19.24 -6.79 -3.91
C LEU A 52 19.14 -8.12 -3.15
N ARG A 53 19.55 -8.16 -1.88
CA ARG A 53 19.56 -9.40 -1.07
C ARG A 53 18.18 -9.87 -0.63
N SER A 54 17.17 -9.03 -0.81
CA SER A 54 15.82 -9.27 -0.31
C SER A 54 14.76 -8.96 -1.36
N VAL A 55 15.12 -8.84 -2.65
CA VAL A 55 14.15 -8.52 -3.71
C VAL A 55 13.09 -9.61 -3.84
N HIS A 56 13.46 -10.88 -3.72
CA HIS A 56 12.51 -12.00 -3.84
C HIS A 56 12.10 -12.52 -2.46
N TYR A 57 13.06 -12.93 -1.63
CA TYR A 57 12.85 -13.40 -0.25
C TYR A 57 14.12 -13.28 0.60
N ALA A 58 13.98 -13.40 1.91
CA ALA A 58 15.08 -13.37 2.87
C ALA A 58 16.11 -14.48 2.61
N GLY A 59 17.34 -14.09 2.27
CA GLY A 59 18.42 -15.05 2.05
C GLY A 59 18.42 -15.69 0.66
N ALA A 60 17.65 -15.15 -0.28
CA ALA A 60 17.77 -15.48 -1.69
C ALA A 60 19.22 -15.29 -2.19
N PRO A 61 19.62 -16.02 -3.24
CA PRO A 61 20.84 -15.69 -3.98
C PRO A 61 20.83 -14.20 -4.35
N ILE A 62 21.98 -13.56 -4.27
CA ILE A 62 22.10 -12.15 -4.65
C ILE A 62 22.17 -12.08 -6.17
N ALA A 63 21.47 -11.12 -6.77
CA ALA A 63 21.59 -10.82 -8.19
C ALA A 63 23.06 -10.73 -8.62
N ILE A 64 23.40 -11.46 -9.69
CA ILE A 64 24.76 -11.50 -10.22
C ILE A 64 25.12 -10.09 -10.72
N LEU A 65 26.10 -9.42 -10.11
CA LEU A 65 26.45 -8.06 -10.56
C LEU A 65 26.96 -8.08 -12.02
N PRO A 66 26.64 -7.04 -12.82
CA PRO A 66 27.12 -6.96 -14.20
C PRO A 66 28.64 -7.06 -14.31
N ASP A 67 29.09 -7.85 -15.28
CA ASP A 67 30.50 -7.95 -15.64
C ASP A 67 30.93 -6.75 -16.50
N ASP A 68 32.21 -6.75 -16.90
CA ASP A 68 32.78 -5.67 -17.70
C ASP A 68 32.20 -5.62 -19.12
N GLU A 69 31.74 -6.76 -19.66
CA GLU A 69 31.12 -6.82 -20.99
C GLU A 69 29.73 -6.20 -20.96
N GLU A 70 28.90 -6.59 -19.99
CA GLU A 70 27.57 -6.03 -19.78
C GLU A 70 27.62 -4.53 -19.50
N THR A 71 28.58 -4.11 -18.66
CA THR A 71 28.82 -2.68 -18.39
C THR A 71 29.23 -1.93 -19.68
N ALA A 72 30.04 -2.55 -20.54
CA ALA A 72 30.41 -1.96 -21.82
C ALA A 72 29.21 -1.87 -22.80
N ARG A 73 28.32 -2.87 -22.79
CA ARG A 73 27.06 -2.83 -23.56
C ARG A 73 26.18 -1.65 -23.12
N PHE A 74 26.01 -1.45 -21.82
CA PHE A 74 25.30 -0.29 -21.27
C PHE A 74 25.93 1.04 -21.76
N LYS A 75 27.25 1.21 -21.63
CA LYS A 75 27.94 2.44 -22.07
C LYS A 75 27.74 2.72 -23.54
N LYS A 76 27.78 1.68 -24.37
CA LYS A 76 27.55 1.80 -25.80
C LYS A 76 26.11 2.23 -26.08
N LEU A 77 25.12 1.60 -25.44
CA LEU A 77 23.71 1.97 -25.54
C LEU A 77 23.50 3.43 -25.16
N ARG A 78 23.98 3.83 -23.98
CA ARG A 78 23.88 5.19 -23.47
C ARG A 78 24.50 6.23 -24.39
N ALA A 79 25.67 5.93 -24.99
CA ALA A 79 26.34 6.81 -25.93
C ALA A 79 25.62 6.92 -27.29
N SER A 80 24.78 5.93 -27.64
CA SER A 80 24.06 5.88 -28.92
C SER A 80 22.59 6.29 -28.83
N THR A 81 22.07 6.51 -27.63
CA THR A 81 20.64 6.71 -27.38
C THR A 81 20.41 7.90 -26.47
N GLU A 82 19.65 8.88 -26.97
CA GLU A 82 19.07 9.95 -26.15
C GLU A 82 17.73 9.45 -25.60
N SER A 83 17.61 9.40 -24.28
CA SER A 83 16.42 8.89 -23.58
C SER A 83 16.36 9.47 -22.17
N GLU A 84 15.24 10.10 -21.83
CA GLU A 84 14.98 10.66 -20.50
C GLU A 84 15.13 9.59 -19.40
N ALA A 85 14.70 8.37 -19.67
CA ALA A 85 14.83 7.27 -18.72
C ALA A 85 16.30 6.91 -18.44
N LEU A 86 17.18 7.03 -19.43
CA LEU A 86 18.63 6.85 -19.25
C LEU A 86 19.25 8.04 -18.51
N ASP A 87 18.73 9.26 -18.72
CA ASP A 87 19.15 10.45 -17.96
C ASP A 87 18.81 10.29 -16.47
N TYR A 88 17.62 9.78 -16.14
CA TYR A 88 17.27 9.46 -14.74
C TYR A 88 18.19 8.41 -14.11
N LEU A 89 18.63 7.40 -14.86
CA LEU A 89 19.64 6.46 -14.34
C LEU A 89 20.98 7.14 -14.07
N ASP A 90 21.40 8.09 -14.91
CA ASP A 90 22.61 8.87 -14.68
C ASP A 90 22.49 9.72 -13.42
N GLU A 91 21.33 10.29 -13.16
CA GLU A 91 21.07 11.10 -11.97
C GLU A 91 21.00 10.27 -10.70
N LEU A 92 20.24 9.17 -10.70
CA LEU A 92 20.07 8.28 -9.55
C LEU A 92 21.36 7.53 -9.20
N TYR A 93 22.07 7.03 -10.21
CA TYR A 93 23.24 6.16 -10.02
C TYR A 93 24.58 6.86 -10.24
N GLY A 94 24.65 8.08 -10.76
CA GLY A 94 25.92 8.81 -10.91
C GLY A 94 26.90 8.09 -11.84
N ASP A 95 28.10 7.77 -11.37
CA ASP A 95 29.14 7.04 -12.14
C ASP A 95 29.06 5.51 -11.99
N ARG A 96 28.02 4.99 -11.33
CA ARG A 96 27.87 3.57 -10.99
C ARG A 96 27.26 2.77 -12.15
N ASP A 97 28.02 2.63 -13.24
CA ASP A 97 27.55 1.99 -14.47
C ASP A 97 27.06 0.54 -14.27
N ARG A 98 27.58 -0.19 -13.27
CA ARG A 98 27.08 -1.54 -12.94
C ARG A 98 25.64 -1.54 -12.44
N LEU A 99 25.22 -0.55 -11.65
CA LEU A 99 23.81 -0.48 -11.21
C LEU A 99 22.89 -0.09 -12.37
N LYS A 100 23.36 0.80 -13.25
CA LYS A 100 22.62 1.19 -14.46
C LYS A 100 22.46 0.02 -15.43
N ALA A 101 23.53 -0.77 -15.62
CA ALA A 101 23.46 -1.99 -16.41
C ALA A 101 22.49 -3.00 -15.81
N LEU A 102 22.50 -3.17 -14.48
CA LEU A 102 21.58 -4.06 -13.78
C LEU A 102 20.11 -3.62 -13.92
N ALA A 103 19.83 -2.31 -13.88
CA ALA A 103 18.50 -1.75 -14.08
C ALA A 103 17.92 -1.94 -15.50
N LEU A 104 18.77 -2.32 -16.46
CA LEU A 104 18.39 -2.60 -17.85
C LEU A 104 18.51 -4.08 -18.21
N ARG A 105 18.91 -4.93 -17.25
CA ARG A 105 19.09 -6.34 -17.52
C ARG A 105 17.75 -6.99 -17.81
N ASP A 106 17.75 -7.86 -18.79
CA ASP A 106 16.67 -8.74 -19.21
C ASP A 106 17.34 -10.10 -19.47
N SER A 107 17.32 -10.95 -18.43
CA SER A 107 18.14 -12.16 -18.35
C SER A 107 17.64 -13.28 -19.24
N ASP A 108 16.33 -13.42 -19.40
CA ASP A 108 15.71 -14.45 -20.24
C ASP A 108 15.37 -13.94 -21.66
N GLY A 109 15.41 -12.62 -21.88
CA GLY A 109 15.22 -11.98 -23.17
C GLY A 109 13.75 -11.84 -23.57
N ASP A 110 12.82 -11.85 -22.61
CA ASP A 110 11.38 -11.73 -22.86
C ASP A 110 10.91 -10.28 -23.09
N GLY A 111 11.80 -9.30 -22.89
CA GLY A 111 11.52 -7.87 -23.02
C GLY A 111 11.02 -7.20 -21.74
N VAL A 112 11.05 -7.90 -20.61
CA VAL A 112 10.76 -7.40 -19.27
C VAL A 112 12.09 -7.27 -18.51
N PRO A 113 12.48 -6.07 -18.08
CA PRO A 113 13.65 -5.93 -17.25
C PRO A 113 13.52 -6.68 -15.92
N ASP A 114 14.59 -7.38 -15.55
CA ASP A 114 14.74 -8.15 -14.31
C ASP A 114 14.30 -7.34 -13.08
N PHE A 115 14.71 -6.06 -13.07
CA PHE A 115 14.49 -5.14 -11.97
C PHE A 115 13.74 -3.89 -12.42
N ARG A 116 12.93 -3.36 -11.49
CA ARG A 116 12.38 -2.00 -11.55
C ARG A 116 13.19 -1.06 -10.68
N VAL A 117 13.19 0.21 -11.05
CA VAL A 117 13.89 1.26 -10.31
C VAL A 117 12.87 2.06 -9.51
N SER A 118 12.96 2.03 -8.18
CA SER A 118 12.11 2.89 -7.34
C SER A 118 12.40 4.36 -7.63
N ASP A 119 11.35 5.15 -7.80
CA ASP A 119 11.44 6.61 -7.92
C ASP A 119 12.03 7.24 -6.64
N TYR A 120 11.94 6.53 -5.50
CA TYR A 120 12.61 6.90 -4.26
C TYR A 120 14.04 6.38 -4.22
N TYR A 121 14.98 7.21 -4.70
CA TYR A 121 16.42 7.00 -4.56
C TYR A 121 16.96 5.74 -5.28
N GLY A 122 16.24 5.20 -6.27
CA GLY A 122 16.74 4.15 -7.15
C GLY A 122 16.97 2.79 -6.47
N LYS A 123 16.17 2.45 -5.45
CA LYS A 123 16.11 1.07 -4.93
C LYS A 123 15.66 0.11 -6.03
N LEU A 124 16.34 -1.02 -6.20
CA LEU A 124 15.93 -2.02 -7.19
C LEU A 124 14.84 -2.90 -6.59
N LEU A 125 13.74 -3.04 -7.33
CA LEU A 125 12.57 -3.85 -6.96
C LEU A 125 12.39 -4.97 -7.99
N GLU A 126 11.58 -5.97 -7.65
CA GLU A 126 11.21 -7.04 -8.57
C GLU A 126 10.57 -6.46 -9.83
N GLY A 127 11.14 -6.77 -10.99
CA GLY A 127 10.70 -6.26 -12.29
C GLY A 127 9.98 -7.30 -13.12
N ASP A 128 10.67 -8.43 -13.31
CA ASP A 128 10.18 -9.65 -13.91
C ASP A 128 9.88 -10.72 -12.82
N VAL A 129 9.00 -11.67 -13.15
CA VAL A 129 8.53 -12.73 -12.26
C VAL A 129 9.26 -14.06 -12.46
N ASP A 130 9.99 -14.27 -13.56
CA ASP A 130 10.65 -15.53 -13.94
C ASP A 130 11.98 -15.25 -14.67
N LEU A 131 12.96 -14.76 -13.90
CA LEU A 131 14.18 -14.12 -14.41
C LEU A 131 15.04 -15.00 -15.32
N ASP A 132 14.94 -16.32 -15.21
CA ASP A 132 15.73 -17.26 -16.00
C ASP A 132 14.91 -18.06 -17.02
N GLY A 133 13.60 -17.80 -17.09
CA GLY A 133 12.66 -18.42 -18.01
C GLY A 133 12.55 -19.93 -17.84
N ASP A 134 12.64 -20.44 -16.61
CA ASP A 134 12.44 -21.86 -16.29
C ASP A 134 10.96 -22.21 -16.01
N GLY A 135 10.07 -21.21 -15.93
CA GLY A 135 8.65 -21.35 -15.64
C GLY A 135 8.31 -21.33 -14.14
N VAL A 136 9.27 -21.01 -13.28
CA VAL A 136 9.10 -20.90 -11.82
C VAL A 136 9.23 -19.44 -11.41
N ARG A 137 8.23 -18.94 -10.67
CA ARG A 137 8.30 -17.57 -10.15
C ARG A 137 9.52 -17.40 -9.26
N ASN A 138 10.20 -16.27 -9.36
CA ASN A 138 11.40 -15.95 -8.56
C ASN A 138 11.21 -16.18 -7.06
N VAL A 139 10.05 -15.80 -6.51
CA VAL A 139 9.70 -15.98 -5.09
C VAL A 139 9.49 -17.44 -4.67
N LEU A 140 9.29 -18.34 -5.64
CA LEU A 140 9.16 -19.78 -5.48
C LEU A 140 10.36 -20.55 -6.04
N ASP A 141 11.41 -19.83 -6.45
CA ASP A 141 12.62 -20.42 -7.00
C ASP A 141 13.76 -20.32 -5.98
N SER A 142 14.43 -21.45 -5.71
CA SER A 142 15.64 -21.44 -4.89
C SER A 142 16.85 -20.86 -5.64
N ASN A 143 16.80 -20.80 -6.97
CA ASN A 143 17.88 -20.26 -7.82
C ASN A 143 17.36 -19.34 -8.93
N PRO A 144 16.75 -18.18 -8.61
CA PRO A 144 16.07 -17.30 -9.57
C PRO A 144 16.98 -16.62 -10.61
N PHE A 145 18.23 -17.04 -10.75
CA PHE A 145 19.17 -16.51 -11.76
C PHE A 145 19.80 -17.64 -12.58
N GLU A 146 19.41 -18.90 -12.34
CA GLU A 146 19.98 -20.07 -12.97
C GLU A 146 18.87 -21.04 -13.31
N ARG A 147 18.64 -21.25 -14.61
CA ARG A 147 17.60 -22.11 -15.21
C ARG A 147 17.58 -23.59 -14.75
N ALA A 148 18.45 -23.96 -13.81
CA ALA A 148 18.41 -25.23 -13.13
C ALA A 148 17.26 -25.25 -12.12
N LEU A 149 16.17 -25.95 -12.47
CA LEU A 149 14.96 -26.16 -11.65
C LEU A 149 15.22 -26.12 -10.13
N GLY A 150 14.96 -24.98 -9.52
CA GLY A 150 15.31 -24.67 -8.13
C GLY A 150 14.20 -24.95 -7.12
N ARG A 151 13.27 -25.88 -7.36
CA ARG A 151 12.24 -26.23 -6.38
C ARG A 151 12.69 -27.37 -5.46
N VAL A 152 13.43 -27.03 -4.40
CA VAL A 152 13.65 -27.96 -3.29
C VAL A 152 12.46 -27.85 -2.34
N ASP A 153 11.68 -28.92 -2.21
CA ASP A 153 10.53 -29.04 -1.28
C ASP A 153 10.67 -30.36 -0.50
N ALA A 154 11.36 -30.29 0.64
CA ALA A 154 11.75 -31.47 1.41
C ALA A 154 10.58 -32.15 2.14
N ASN A 155 9.52 -31.41 2.43
CA ASN A 155 8.33 -31.95 3.12
C ASN A 155 7.17 -32.29 2.15
N SER A 156 7.34 -32.00 0.86
CA SER A 156 6.38 -32.28 -0.21
C SER A 156 5.01 -31.63 0.00
N ASN A 157 4.97 -30.45 0.61
CA ASN A 157 3.73 -29.69 0.82
C ASN A 157 3.40 -28.74 -0.34
N GLY A 158 4.28 -28.64 -1.33
CA GLY A 158 4.17 -27.82 -2.53
C GLY A 158 4.87 -26.46 -2.44
N MET A 159 5.33 -26.03 -1.26
CA MET A 159 6.12 -24.81 -1.07
C MET A 159 7.62 -25.13 -1.09
N PRO A 160 8.45 -24.32 -1.76
CA PRO A 160 9.90 -24.47 -1.67
C PRO A 160 10.42 -24.21 -0.25
N ASP A 161 11.41 -24.99 0.17
CA ASP A 161 12.11 -24.89 1.46
C ASP A 161 12.67 -23.48 1.72
N SER A 162 12.99 -22.73 0.66
CA SER A 162 13.50 -21.35 0.73
C SER A 162 12.50 -20.36 1.30
N VAL A 163 11.19 -20.66 1.22
CA VAL A 163 10.10 -19.79 1.70
C VAL A 163 9.13 -20.48 2.65
N ASP A 164 9.17 -21.81 2.78
CA ASP A 164 8.29 -22.58 3.66
C ASP A 164 8.60 -22.35 5.15
N TRP A 165 7.69 -21.68 5.85
CA TRP A 165 7.83 -21.37 7.27
C TRP A 165 7.86 -22.58 8.19
N SER A 166 7.31 -23.73 7.77
CA SER A 166 7.41 -24.98 8.53
C SER A 166 8.83 -25.56 8.49
N VAL A 167 9.54 -25.40 7.36
CA VAL A 167 10.94 -25.79 7.19
C VAL A 167 11.88 -24.77 7.84
N LEU A 168 11.57 -23.48 7.70
CA LEU A 168 12.33 -22.37 8.28
C LEU A 168 12.14 -22.21 9.80
N GLY A 169 11.42 -23.12 10.45
CA GLY A 169 11.29 -23.18 11.92
C GLY A 169 10.46 -22.05 12.53
N ARG A 170 9.47 -21.52 11.81
CA ARG A 170 8.51 -20.56 12.35
C ARG A 170 7.50 -21.26 13.26
N LYS A 171 6.69 -20.47 13.96
CA LYS A 171 5.58 -20.99 14.78
C LYS A 171 4.61 -21.76 13.88
N ALA A 172 4.12 -22.90 14.37
CA ALA A 172 3.18 -23.76 13.63
C ALA A 172 1.97 -22.97 13.10
N GLU A 173 1.37 -22.11 13.92
CA GLU A 173 0.22 -21.27 13.51
C GLU A 173 0.53 -20.35 12.31
N LEU A 174 1.75 -19.81 12.22
CA LEU A 174 2.16 -19.00 11.07
C LEU A 174 2.32 -19.88 9.82
N ALA A 175 3.00 -21.02 9.97
CA ALA A 175 3.22 -21.95 8.87
C ALA A 175 1.90 -22.52 8.33
N ASP A 176 0.94 -22.82 9.21
CA ASP A 176 -0.39 -23.30 8.83
C ASP A 176 -1.16 -22.24 8.02
N ILE A 177 -1.07 -20.97 8.40
CA ILE A 177 -1.68 -19.86 7.64
C ILE A 177 -1.04 -19.74 6.25
N GLN A 178 0.30 -19.70 6.19
CA GLN A 178 1.04 -19.57 4.93
C GLN A 178 0.72 -20.74 3.99
N LEU A 179 0.85 -21.97 4.48
CA LEU A 179 0.58 -23.17 3.68
C LEU A 179 -0.88 -23.24 3.25
N GLY A 180 -1.81 -22.85 4.13
CA GLY A 180 -3.23 -22.77 3.79
C GLY A 180 -3.48 -21.82 2.62
N LEU A 181 -3.00 -20.57 2.71
CA LEU A 181 -3.15 -19.56 1.66
C LEU A 181 -2.50 -19.99 0.34
N TYR A 182 -1.30 -20.57 0.41
CA TYR A 182 -0.60 -21.04 -0.79
C TYR A 182 -1.32 -22.21 -1.45
N ARG A 183 -1.63 -23.26 -0.69
CA ARG A 183 -2.26 -24.47 -1.24
C ARG A 183 -3.66 -24.21 -1.77
N ASP A 184 -4.46 -23.45 -1.04
CA ASP A 184 -5.87 -23.29 -1.38
C ASP A 184 -6.10 -22.17 -2.41
N LEU A 185 -5.25 -21.13 -2.43
CA LEU A 185 -5.49 -19.91 -3.19
C LEU A 185 -4.30 -19.47 -4.06
N GLY A 186 -3.16 -20.17 -3.98
CA GLY A 186 -1.95 -19.82 -4.73
C GLY A 186 -1.29 -18.53 -4.27
N ILE A 187 -1.46 -18.14 -3.00
CA ILE A 187 -0.86 -16.92 -2.43
C ILE A 187 0.29 -17.29 -1.50
N ALA A 188 1.51 -16.88 -1.83
CA ALA A 188 2.67 -17.06 -0.97
C ALA A 188 2.84 -15.86 -0.02
N LEU A 189 2.98 -16.12 1.28
CA LEU A 189 3.46 -15.11 2.24
C LEU A 189 4.99 -15.17 2.29
N VAL A 190 5.66 -14.05 2.04
CA VAL A 190 7.13 -14.03 1.87
C VAL A 190 7.75 -12.96 2.78
N GLU A 191 8.69 -13.38 3.63
CA GLU A 191 9.53 -12.44 4.39
C GLU A 191 10.69 -12.02 3.49
N ARG A 192 10.79 -10.72 3.14
CA ARG A 192 11.94 -10.15 2.41
C ARG A 192 12.99 -9.70 3.40
N ASP A 193 12.92 -8.47 3.91
CA ASP A 193 13.80 -8.00 4.99
C ASP A 193 13.06 -7.62 6.29
N ALA A 194 11.73 -7.77 6.29
CA ALA A 194 10.88 -7.72 7.49
C ALA A 194 10.17 -9.05 7.73
N ARG A 195 9.68 -9.24 8.96
CA ARG A 195 9.03 -10.48 9.40
C ARG A 195 7.52 -10.34 9.54
N PHE A 196 6.80 -11.39 9.17
CA PHE A 196 5.42 -11.58 9.57
C PHE A 196 5.33 -11.91 11.06
N ASP A 197 4.44 -11.21 11.75
CA ASP A 197 3.90 -11.69 13.01
C ASP A 197 2.55 -12.39 12.78
N LEU A 198 2.03 -13.01 13.84
CA LEU A 198 0.77 -13.76 13.76
C LEU A 198 -0.42 -12.86 13.43
N VAL A 199 -0.45 -11.63 13.95
CA VAL A 199 -1.57 -10.70 13.73
C VAL A 199 -1.63 -10.31 12.26
N LEU A 200 -0.49 -10.02 11.66
CA LEU A 200 -0.38 -9.69 10.24
C LEU A 200 -0.77 -10.86 9.35
N ALA A 201 -0.22 -12.06 9.59
CA ALA A 201 -0.55 -13.24 8.80
C ALA A 201 -2.06 -13.57 8.91
N GLN A 202 -2.65 -13.45 10.12
CA GLN A 202 -4.09 -13.61 10.33
C GLN A 202 -4.91 -12.55 9.59
N ALA A 203 -4.47 -11.29 9.58
CA ALA A 203 -5.17 -10.23 8.86
C ALA A 203 -5.13 -10.43 7.35
N VAL A 204 -4.03 -10.93 6.79
CA VAL A 204 -3.96 -11.33 5.39
C VAL A 204 -4.92 -12.49 5.10
N ASP A 205 -4.91 -13.55 5.93
CA ASP A 205 -5.85 -14.68 5.77
C ASP A 205 -7.31 -14.24 5.90
N ASP A 206 -7.62 -13.34 6.82
CA ASP A 206 -8.95 -12.82 7.03
C ASP A 206 -9.43 -11.96 5.87
N ALA A 207 -8.61 -11.01 5.39
CA ALA A 207 -8.93 -10.22 4.22
C ALA A 207 -9.23 -11.15 3.02
N VAL A 208 -8.32 -12.09 2.73
CA VAL A 208 -8.46 -13.00 1.59
C VAL A 208 -9.68 -13.93 1.72
N ARG A 209 -9.81 -14.67 2.82
CA ARG A 209 -10.82 -15.74 2.94
C ARG A 209 -12.17 -15.28 3.45
N ARG A 210 -12.31 -14.05 3.92
CA ARG A 210 -13.54 -13.57 4.58
C ARG A 210 -14.10 -12.32 3.92
N VAL A 211 -13.23 -11.43 3.43
CA VAL A 211 -13.66 -10.25 2.64
C VAL A 211 -13.68 -10.58 1.15
N PHE A 212 -12.56 -11.11 0.62
CA PHE A 212 -12.41 -11.38 -0.82
C PHE A 212 -12.82 -12.80 -1.23
N ARG A 213 -13.42 -13.60 -0.33
CA ARG A 213 -13.79 -15.01 -0.60
C ARG A 213 -14.49 -15.19 -1.94
N HIS A 214 -15.52 -14.39 -2.17
CA HIS A 214 -16.35 -14.51 -3.37
C HIS A 214 -15.53 -14.33 -4.65
N VAL A 215 -14.62 -13.34 -4.67
CA VAL A 215 -13.71 -13.11 -5.79
C VAL A 215 -12.84 -14.35 -6.07
N PHE A 216 -12.35 -15.02 -5.03
CA PHE A 216 -11.60 -16.26 -5.20
C PHE A 216 -12.45 -17.44 -5.69
N GLU A 217 -13.71 -17.50 -5.30
CA GLU A 217 -14.62 -18.58 -5.68
C GLU A 217 -15.22 -18.42 -7.09
N THR A 218 -15.48 -17.19 -7.54
CA THR A 218 -16.23 -16.94 -8.79
C THR A 218 -15.40 -16.36 -9.94
N GLU A 219 -14.35 -15.60 -9.66
CA GLU A 219 -13.57 -14.85 -10.66
C GLU A 219 -12.20 -15.47 -10.95
N ASN A 220 -11.99 -16.74 -10.57
CA ASN A 220 -10.71 -17.45 -10.67
C ASN A 220 -9.58 -16.77 -9.85
N GLY A 221 -9.92 -16.17 -8.71
CA GLY A 221 -8.95 -15.52 -7.82
C GLY A 221 -8.66 -14.06 -8.16
N LEU A 222 -7.99 -13.39 -7.21
CA LEU A 222 -7.30 -12.14 -7.50
C LEU A 222 -6.08 -12.44 -8.38
N LYS A 223 -6.26 -12.34 -9.69
CA LYS A 223 -5.22 -12.65 -10.69
C LYS A 223 -3.94 -11.85 -10.48
N THR A 224 -4.04 -10.67 -9.89
CA THR A 224 -2.94 -9.73 -9.59
C THR A 224 -2.34 -9.92 -8.19
N LEU A 225 -2.75 -10.95 -7.45
CA LEU A 225 -2.24 -11.23 -6.10
C LEU A 225 -1.81 -12.69 -5.97
N ARG A 226 -0.50 -12.90 -6.01
CA ARG A 226 0.17 -14.20 -5.85
C ARG A 226 1.21 -14.19 -4.74
N THR A 227 1.66 -13.00 -4.34
CA THR A 227 2.62 -12.83 -3.26
C THR A 227 2.17 -11.72 -2.33
N VAL A 228 2.23 -11.98 -1.03
CA VAL A 228 2.18 -10.93 0.00
C VAL A 228 3.53 -10.93 0.69
N ALA A 229 4.31 -9.89 0.46
CA ALA A 229 5.66 -9.76 0.97
C ALA A 229 5.72 -8.76 2.14
N THR A 230 6.66 -8.94 3.05
CA THR A 230 6.98 -7.91 4.07
C THR A 230 8.38 -7.36 3.89
N GLU A 231 8.47 -6.04 3.82
CA GLU A 231 9.72 -5.28 3.76
C GLU A 231 9.84 -4.29 4.91
N LYS A 232 11.04 -3.80 5.22
CA LYS A 232 11.19 -2.75 6.23
C LYS A 232 10.63 -1.43 5.74
N THR A 233 10.92 -1.05 4.51
CA THR A 233 10.57 0.25 3.95
C THR A 233 10.57 0.21 2.42
N ALA A 234 9.69 1.01 1.80
CA ALA A 234 9.70 1.28 0.36
C ALA A 234 10.98 2.01 -0.06
N LEU A 235 11.57 2.77 0.86
CA LEU A 235 12.72 3.63 0.62
C LEU A 235 14.02 2.84 0.72
N LEU A 236 15.07 3.38 0.09
CA LEU A 236 16.39 2.75 0.06
C LEU A 236 17.00 2.58 1.46
N ASN A 237 16.70 3.47 2.40
CA ASN A 237 17.21 3.40 3.77
C ASN A 237 16.15 3.85 4.80
N THR A 238 16.04 3.09 5.88
CA THR A 238 15.21 3.42 7.06
C THR A 238 15.49 4.81 7.67
N ALA A 239 16.70 5.34 7.55
CA ALA A 239 17.03 6.70 7.98
C ALA A 239 16.37 7.76 7.08
N LEU A 240 16.19 7.49 5.80
CA LEU A 240 15.42 8.35 4.89
C LEU A 240 13.92 8.25 5.21
N ALA A 241 13.43 7.05 5.58
CA ALA A 241 12.06 6.85 6.07
C ALA A 241 11.76 7.56 7.40
N ALA A 242 12.77 7.88 8.19
CA ALA A 242 12.59 8.67 9.41
C ALA A 242 12.55 10.18 9.14
N VAL A 243 12.95 10.62 7.94
CA VAL A 243 13.03 12.02 7.53
C VAL A 243 11.87 12.40 6.63
N GLN A 244 11.47 11.50 5.73
CA GLN A 244 10.22 11.58 5.00
C GLN A 244 9.13 11.06 5.93
N GLU A 245 8.33 11.95 6.52
CA GLU A 245 7.13 11.58 7.29
C GLU A 245 6.08 10.82 6.43
N ASP A 246 6.36 10.61 5.14
CA ASP A 246 5.69 9.70 4.22
C ASP A 246 5.97 8.23 4.55
N GLU A 247 5.16 7.68 5.45
CA GLU A 247 5.17 6.25 5.74
C GLU A 247 4.19 5.52 4.80
N THR A 248 4.63 5.18 3.58
CA THR A 248 3.90 4.22 2.75
C THR A 248 3.77 2.91 3.54
N ALA A 249 2.53 2.50 3.84
CA ALA A 249 2.29 1.35 4.71
C ALA A 249 2.25 0.03 3.95
N ALA A 250 1.78 0.05 2.72
CA ALA A 250 1.79 -1.08 1.81
C ALA A 250 1.68 -0.58 0.35
N GLN A 251 1.91 -1.47 -0.59
CA GLN A 251 1.82 -1.17 -2.02
C GLN A 251 1.55 -2.42 -2.85
N VAL A 252 0.69 -2.31 -3.85
CA VAL A 252 0.46 -3.35 -4.85
C VAL A 252 1.28 -3.12 -6.10
N PHE A 253 1.92 -4.18 -6.58
CA PHE A 253 2.60 -4.29 -7.86
C PHE A 253 1.85 -5.34 -8.70
N PRO A 254 0.87 -4.93 -9.53
CA PRO A 254 0.00 -5.88 -10.24
C PRO A 254 0.76 -6.81 -11.18
N ARG A 255 1.85 -6.31 -11.77
CA ARG A 255 2.68 -7.03 -12.75
C ARG A 255 3.43 -8.18 -12.12
N THR A 256 4.14 -7.89 -11.03
CA THR A 256 4.76 -8.94 -10.23
C THR A 256 3.74 -9.70 -9.38
N GLN A 257 2.48 -9.29 -9.42
CA GLN A 257 1.36 -9.83 -8.67
C GLN A 257 1.64 -9.86 -7.16
N SER A 258 2.29 -8.80 -6.68
CA SER A 258 2.86 -8.70 -5.33
C SER A 258 2.20 -7.57 -4.55
N LEU A 259 1.74 -7.85 -3.34
CA LEU A 259 1.41 -6.86 -2.32
C LEU A 259 2.58 -6.80 -1.33
N ILE A 260 3.24 -5.65 -1.22
CA ILE A 260 4.33 -5.43 -0.26
C ILE A 260 3.79 -4.65 0.93
N ILE A 261 4.07 -5.14 2.14
CA ILE A 261 3.69 -4.50 3.40
C ILE A 261 4.96 -4.02 4.09
N TYR A 262 5.01 -2.75 4.45
CA TYR A 262 6.21 -2.13 5.02
C TYR A 262 6.15 -2.06 6.56
N ASP A 263 7.21 -2.50 7.24
CA ASP A 263 7.29 -2.55 8.70
C ASP A 263 7.21 -1.16 9.34
N VAL A 264 7.77 -0.13 8.68
CA VAL A 264 7.63 1.27 9.13
C VAL A 264 6.16 1.68 9.17
N GLY A 265 5.33 1.24 8.22
CA GLY A 265 3.88 1.45 8.25
C GLY A 265 3.09 0.47 9.12
N ARG A 266 3.70 -0.65 9.55
CA ARG A 266 3.13 -1.56 10.57
C ARG A 266 3.16 -0.97 11.98
N ARG A 267 3.56 0.30 12.16
CA ARG A 267 3.33 1.04 13.42
C ARG A 267 1.87 1.12 13.82
N VAL A 268 0.96 0.74 12.92
CA VAL A 268 -0.42 0.41 13.22
C VAL A 268 -0.50 -0.79 14.20
N GLU A 269 -0.42 -0.50 15.50
CA GLU A 269 -0.61 -1.51 16.56
C GLU A 269 -2.06 -2.02 16.63
N ASP A 270 -2.99 -1.27 16.03
CA ASP A 270 -4.42 -1.57 16.06
C ASP A 270 -4.79 -2.57 14.95
N ARG A 271 -5.36 -3.71 15.36
CA ARG A 271 -5.72 -4.78 14.43
C ARG A 271 -6.74 -4.34 13.39
N LEU A 272 -7.71 -3.50 13.77
CA LEU A 272 -8.76 -3.04 12.86
C LEU A 272 -8.17 -2.23 11.71
N LEU A 273 -7.23 -1.35 12.04
CA LEU A 273 -6.52 -0.54 11.06
C LEU A 273 -5.67 -1.41 10.13
N LEU A 274 -5.03 -2.47 10.66
CA LEU A 274 -4.29 -3.40 9.83
C LEU A 274 -5.19 -4.15 8.84
N LEU A 275 -6.36 -4.62 9.30
CA LEU A 275 -7.35 -5.23 8.40
C LEU A 275 -7.82 -4.23 7.34
N ALA A 276 -8.14 -3.01 7.73
CA ALA A 276 -8.56 -1.96 6.81
C ALA A 276 -7.49 -1.63 5.76
N LEU A 277 -6.22 -1.52 6.16
CA LEU A 277 -5.10 -1.33 5.23
C LEU A 277 -5.02 -2.47 4.22
N LEU A 278 -5.10 -3.73 4.68
CA LEU A 278 -5.06 -4.87 3.78
C LEU A 278 -6.27 -4.91 2.83
N VAL A 279 -7.44 -4.54 3.31
CA VAL A 279 -8.65 -4.44 2.48
C VAL A 279 -8.50 -3.35 1.42
N HIS A 280 -7.91 -2.21 1.77
CA HIS A 280 -7.60 -1.13 0.85
C HIS A 280 -6.70 -1.61 -0.29
N GLU A 281 -5.53 -2.16 0.05
CA GLU A 281 -4.55 -2.62 -0.93
C GLU A 281 -5.05 -3.81 -1.77
N MET A 282 -5.78 -4.75 -1.16
CA MET A 282 -6.41 -5.83 -1.93
C MET A 282 -7.55 -5.31 -2.81
N GLY A 283 -8.17 -4.18 -2.46
CA GLY A 283 -9.07 -3.42 -3.32
C GLY A 283 -8.36 -2.94 -4.58
N HIS A 284 -7.11 -2.47 -4.46
CA HIS A 284 -6.26 -2.15 -5.61
C HIS A 284 -5.98 -3.39 -6.46
N SER A 285 -5.59 -4.49 -5.83
CA SER A 285 -5.40 -5.76 -6.53
C SER A 285 -6.66 -6.18 -7.30
N PHE A 286 -7.84 -6.09 -6.67
CA PHE A 286 -9.11 -6.44 -7.29
C PHE A 286 -9.39 -5.62 -8.55
N HIS A 287 -9.28 -4.29 -8.50
CA HIS A 287 -9.60 -3.49 -9.67
C HIS A 287 -8.67 -3.83 -10.84
N MET A 288 -7.38 -4.07 -10.57
CA MET A 288 -6.42 -4.43 -11.63
C MET A 288 -6.73 -5.83 -12.15
N SER A 289 -7.22 -6.73 -11.31
CA SER A 289 -7.57 -8.09 -11.75
C SER A 289 -8.72 -8.14 -12.78
N LEU A 290 -9.55 -7.10 -12.86
CA LEU A 290 -10.66 -7.05 -13.81
C LEU A 290 -10.16 -7.06 -15.26
N ASP A 291 -9.09 -6.31 -15.54
CA ASP A 291 -8.54 -6.13 -16.87
C ASP A 291 -7.18 -6.86 -17.07
N PHE A 292 -6.79 -7.70 -16.10
CA PHE A 292 -5.56 -8.49 -16.14
C PHE A 292 -5.70 -9.76 -17.00
N ASP A 293 -4.83 -9.90 -17.99
CA ASP A 293 -4.72 -11.02 -18.90
C ASP A 293 -3.76 -12.09 -18.35
N THR A 294 -4.33 -13.16 -17.82
CA THR A 294 -3.56 -14.31 -17.32
C THR A 294 -2.99 -15.18 -18.44
N GLU A 295 -3.43 -15.02 -19.69
CA GLU A 295 -2.97 -15.83 -20.81
C GLU A 295 -1.66 -15.30 -21.41
N ASP A 296 -1.33 -14.03 -21.19
CA ASP A 296 -0.12 -13.37 -21.69
C ASP A 296 0.59 -12.56 -20.58
N LEU A 297 1.14 -13.28 -19.60
CA LEU A 297 1.83 -12.68 -18.45
C LEU A 297 3.05 -11.85 -18.86
N VAL A 298 3.79 -12.26 -19.89
CA VAL A 298 4.93 -11.51 -20.43
C VAL A 298 4.45 -10.15 -20.94
N ALA A 299 3.36 -10.12 -21.73
CA ALA A 299 2.78 -8.85 -22.15
C ALA A 299 2.27 -8.02 -20.95
N GLU A 300 1.60 -8.62 -19.96
CA GLU A 300 1.17 -7.88 -18.76
C GLU A 300 2.34 -7.26 -17.99
N ASN A 301 3.42 -8.00 -17.79
CA ASN A 301 4.64 -7.51 -17.13
C ASN A 301 5.32 -6.41 -17.95
N GLY A 302 5.27 -6.57 -19.27
CA GLY A 302 5.80 -5.68 -20.29
C GLY A 302 4.94 -4.44 -20.58
N ARG A 303 3.69 -4.36 -20.14
CA ARG A 303 2.82 -3.19 -20.41
C ARG A 303 3.37 -1.90 -19.82
N THR A 304 3.15 -0.76 -20.45
CA THR A 304 3.46 0.59 -19.91
C THR A 304 2.20 1.45 -19.77
N ARG A 305 1.05 0.86 -20.12
CA ARG A 305 -0.27 1.43 -20.00
C ARG A 305 -1.17 0.35 -19.45
N PHE A 306 -2.00 0.69 -18.47
CA PHE A 306 -2.97 -0.25 -17.93
C PHE A 306 -4.33 0.06 -18.55
N PRO A 307 -4.75 -0.64 -19.62
CA PRO A 307 -6.10 -0.48 -20.13
C PRO A 307 -7.06 -1.00 -19.08
N ALA A 308 -7.90 -0.13 -18.53
CA ALA A 308 -8.82 -0.47 -17.46
C ALA A 308 -10.30 -0.44 -17.89
N PRO A 309 -10.72 -0.97 -19.07
CA PRO A 309 -12.08 -0.76 -19.57
C PRO A 309 -13.16 -1.34 -18.66
N ARG A 310 -12.95 -2.53 -18.06
CA ARG A 310 -13.93 -3.12 -17.14
C ARG A 310 -13.98 -2.34 -15.83
N PHE A 311 -12.84 -1.90 -15.32
CA PHE A 311 -12.83 -1.06 -14.13
C PHE A 311 -13.48 0.31 -14.38
N VAL A 312 -13.20 0.96 -15.51
CA VAL A 312 -13.85 2.21 -15.94
C VAL A 312 -15.37 2.02 -16.04
N GLU A 313 -15.83 0.89 -16.59
CA GLU A 313 -17.26 0.57 -16.65
C GLU A 313 -17.88 0.42 -15.25
N LEU A 314 -17.17 -0.25 -14.33
CA LEU A 314 -17.59 -0.42 -12.95
C LEU A 314 -17.73 0.94 -12.23
N VAL A 315 -16.70 1.80 -12.27
CA VAL A 315 -16.73 3.07 -11.53
C VAL A 315 -17.70 4.09 -12.14
N ARG A 316 -18.05 3.94 -13.42
CA ARG A 316 -19.08 4.77 -14.08
C ARG A 316 -20.45 4.63 -13.43
N ALA A 317 -20.80 3.45 -12.90
CA ALA A 317 -22.04 3.27 -12.14
C ALA A 317 -22.09 4.18 -10.89
N PHE A 318 -20.92 4.64 -10.41
CA PHE A 318 -20.75 5.53 -9.27
C PHE A 318 -20.34 6.94 -9.69
N GLN A 319 -20.63 7.34 -10.93
CA GLN A 319 -20.44 8.71 -11.44
C GLN A 319 -18.97 9.14 -11.62
N TRP A 320 -18.05 8.19 -11.72
CA TRP A 320 -16.71 8.45 -12.24
C TRP A 320 -16.72 8.36 -13.77
N GLU A 321 -16.15 9.36 -14.43
CA GLU A 321 -16.07 9.42 -15.89
C GLU A 321 -14.62 9.58 -16.33
N ALA A 322 -14.14 8.69 -17.19
CA ALA A 322 -12.82 8.84 -17.81
C ALA A 322 -12.84 10.05 -18.76
N THR A 323 -11.93 10.99 -18.55
CA THR A 323 -11.81 12.24 -19.31
C THR A 323 -10.68 12.21 -20.34
N GLY A 324 -9.80 11.21 -20.29
CA GLY A 324 -8.64 11.09 -21.15
C GLY A 324 -7.64 10.06 -20.63
N PHE A 325 -6.39 10.20 -21.04
CA PHE A 325 -5.24 9.46 -20.51
C PHE A 325 -4.14 10.46 -20.15
N TYR A 326 -3.37 10.14 -19.11
CA TYR A 326 -2.15 10.89 -18.85
C TYR A 326 -1.12 10.56 -19.94
N ASP A 327 -0.89 11.50 -20.87
CA ASP A 327 0.03 11.37 -22.01
C ASP A 327 1.51 11.58 -21.61
N GLY A 328 1.92 11.05 -20.45
CA GLY A 328 3.33 10.97 -20.08
C GLY A 328 4.05 10.00 -21.01
N GLU A 329 4.48 10.46 -22.17
CA GLU A 329 5.17 9.67 -23.19
C GLU A 329 6.49 9.09 -22.64
N LEU A 330 6.46 7.88 -22.07
CA LEU A 330 7.63 7.00 -22.12
C LEU A 330 7.66 6.44 -23.53
N GLY A 331 8.42 7.11 -24.42
CA GLY A 331 8.42 6.89 -25.87
C GLY A 331 8.25 5.42 -26.29
N ASP A 332 7.24 5.18 -27.12
CA ASP A 332 6.96 3.89 -27.74
C ASP A 332 8.13 3.52 -28.66
N GLY A 333 9.06 2.66 -28.22
CA GLY A 333 10.07 2.15 -29.17
C GLY A 333 11.33 1.47 -28.64
N LEU A 334 11.60 1.46 -27.34
CA LEU A 334 12.75 0.74 -26.79
C LEU A 334 12.29 -0.34 -25.81
N THR A 335 12.56 -1.60 -26.16
CA THR A 335 12.33 -2.78 -25.31
C THR A 335 13.20 -2.74 -24.04
N ILE A 336 14.26 -1.92 -24.02
CA ILE A 336 15.28 -1.86 -22.96
C ILE A 336 15.31 -0.45 -22.36
N VAL A 337 14.19 -0.03 -21.79
CA VAL A 337 14.08 1.21 -21.00
C VAL A 337 13.95 0.80 -19.53
N PRO A 338 14.68 1.44 -18.60
CA PRO A 338 14.55 1.13 -17.18
C PRO A 338 13.11 1.42 -16.77
N ARG A 339 12.45 0.44 -16.14
CA ARG A 339 11.06 0.58 -15.70
C ARG A 339 11.07 1.11 -14.28
N PHE A 340 10.50 2.28 -14.07
CA PHE A 340 10.38 2.79 -12.72
C PHE A 340 9.19 2.14 -12.00
N ALA A 341 9.28 2.07 -10.67
CA ALA A 341 8.29 1.42 -9.84
C ALA A 341 6.92 2.13 -9.91
N TYR A 342 6.92 3.46 -9.99
CA TYR A 342 5.72 4.28 -10.13
C TYR A 342 5.53 4.81 -11.55
N ALA A 343 6.59 4.91 -12.36
CA ALA A 343 6.45 5.26 -13.77
C ALA A 343 6.12 4.04 -14.63
N GLY A 344 4.86 3.91 -15.02
CA GLY A 344 4.52 2.96 -16.08
C GLY A 344 3.06 2.61 -16.23
N MET A 345 2.12 3.34 -15.65
CA MET A 345 0.73 3.25 -16.08
C MET A 345 0.31 4.65 -16.50
N SER A 346 0.17 4.89 -17.80
CA SER A 346 -0.70 5.97 -18.23
C SER A 346 -2.10 5.60 -17.73
N GLU A 347 -2.47 6.12 -16.57
CA GLU A 347 -3.81 5.92 -16.03
C GLU A 347 -4.77 6.81 -16.82
N PRO A 348 -6.02 6.35 -17.03
CA PRO A 348 -7.05 7.26 -17.50
C PRO A 348 -7.14 8.44 -16.53
N THR A 349 -7.30 9.64 -17.05
CA THR A 349 -7.71 10.77 -16.20
C THR A 349 -9.20 10.64 -15.94
N PHE A 350 -9.66 11.06 -14.76
CA PHE A 350 -11.06 10.92 -14.38
C PHE A 350 -11.63 12.21 -13.82
N SER A 351 -12.93 12.39 -14.01
CA SER A 351 -13.75 13.33 -13.25
C SER A 351 -14.73 12.55 -12.38
N PHE A 352 -15.07 13.09 -11.21
CA PHE A 352 -16.13 12.57 -10.36
C PHE A 352 -17.31 13.54 -10.41
N ARG A 353 -18.48 13.07 -10.86
CA ARG A 353 -19.70 13.89 -11.05
C ARG A 353 -19.46 15.17 -11.87
N GLY A 354 -18.63 15.07 -12.92
CA GLY A 354 -18.34 16.16 -13.85
C GLY A 354 -17.39 17.23 -13.32
N LYS A 355 -16.64 16.93 -12.25
CA LYS A 355 -15.58 17.79 -11.71
C LYS A 355 -14.26 17.01 -11.68
N ASP A 356 -13.19 17.66 -12.10
CA ASP A 356 -11.84 17.08 -12.07
C ASP A 356 -11.29 17.05 -10.63
N PRO A 357 -10.24 16.25 -10.34
CA PRO A 357 -9.72 16.08 -8.98
C PRO A 357 -9.26 17.39 -8.33
N GLU A 358 -8.74 18.35 -9.11
CA GLU A 358 -8.36 19.69 -8.62
C GLU A 358 -9.56 20.50 -8.12
N ASP A 359 -10.70 20.42 -8.82
CA ASP A 359 -11.94 21.08 -8.40
C ASP A 359 -12.50 20.45 -7.13
N TRP A 360 -12.35 19.13 -6.98
CA TRP A 360 -12.76 18.40 -5.77
C TRP A 360 -11.87 18.72 -4.59
N ALA A 361 -10.55 18.75 -4.78
CA ALA A 361 -9.60 19.14 -3.75
C ALA A 361 -9.88 20.56 -3.25
N SER A 362 -10.13 21.49 -4.19
CA SER A 362 -10.49 22.88 -3.86
C SER A 362 -11.80 22.96 -3.07
N TRP A 363 -12.84 22.25 -3.49
CA TRP A 363 -14.11 22.20 -2.76
C TRP A 363 -13.96 21.58 -1.37
N ALA A 364 -13.23 20.46 -1.24
CA ALA A 364 -12.99 19.83 0.06
C ALA A 364 -12.23 20.78 1.01
N GLU A 365 -11.25 21.52 0.49
CA GLU A 365 -10.52 22.54 1.24
C GLU A 365 -11.43 23.69 1.70
N GLU A 366 -12.37 24.14 0.86
CA GLU A 366 -13.36 25.16 1.22
C GLU A 366 -14.30 24.68 2.35
N VAL A 367 -14.81 23.45 2.26
CA VAL A 367 -15.66 22.86 3.29
C VAL A 367 -14.87 22.67 4.60
N TYR A 368 -13.62 22.21 4.51
CA TYR A 368 -12.70 22.12 5.65
C TYR A 368 -12.46 23.49 6.30
N LYS A 369 -12.18 24.54 5.51
CA LYS A 369 -12.00 25.91 6.03
C LYS A 369 -13.26 26.43 6.73
N ALA A 370 -14.44 26.05 6.27
CA ALA A 370 -15.71 26.49 6.83
C ALA A 370 -16.10 25.75 8.12
N LEU A 371 -15.88 24.43 8.19
CA LEU A 371 -16.36 23.56 9.26
C LEU A 371 -15.28 23.15 10.27
N GLY A 372 -14.01 23.35 9.93
CA GLY A 372 -12.86 23.04 10.77
C GLY A 372 -12.39 21.59 10.66
N GLU A 373 -11.61 21.16 11.65
CA GLU A 373 -10.89 19.89 11.62
C GLU A 373 -11.81 18.65 11.50
N PRO A 374 -11.32 17.56 10.87
CA PRO A 374 -12.00 16.27 10.89
C PRO A 374 -12.41 15.82 12.30
N PRO A 375 -13.52 15.09 12.44
CA PRO A 375 -14.43 14.63 11.39
C PRO A 375 -15.45 15.71 10.97
N THR A 376 -15.37 16.94 11.49
CA THR A 376 -16.49 17.90 11.47
C THR A 376 -16.97 18.18 10.04
N TYR A 377 -16.04 18.33 9.10
CA TYR A 377 -16.38 18.54 7.68
C TYR A 377 -16.88 17.26 6.99
N LEU A 378 -16.44 16.08 7.40
CA LEU A 378 -16.95 14.80 6.87
C LEU A 378 -18.38 14.51 7.33
N LEU A 379 -18.78 15.08 8.47
CA LEU A 379 -20.16 15.02 8.96
C LEU A 379 -21.09 16.00 8.23
N ASP A 380 -20.57 16.81 7.31
CA ASP A 380 -21.38 17.68 6.48
C ASP A 380 -22.35 16.86 5.61
N GLU A 381 -23.57 17.39 5.47
CA GLU A 381 -24.63 16.73 4.69
C GLU A 381 -24.22 16.52 3.23
N GLU A 382 -23.40 17.41 2.67
CA GLU A 382 -22.89 17.29 1.30
C GLU A 382 -21.90 16.12 1.16
N PHE A 383 -21.01 15.90 2.14
CA PHE A 383 -20.11 14.72 2.12
C PHE A 383 -20.90 13.42 2.27
N ALA A 384 -21.79 13.37 3.27
CA ALA A 384 -22.58 12.17 3.58
C ALA A 384 -23.54 11.80 2.44
N SER A 385 -24.25 12.77 1.86
CA SER A 385 -25.19 12.51 0.75
C SER A 385 -24.50 12.09 -0.55
N ARG A 386 -23.19 12.34 -0.68
CA ARG A 386 -22.39 11.99 -1.85
C ARG A 386 -21.63 10.67 -1.70
N GLY A 387 -21.73 10.01 -0.55
CA GLY A 387 -21.00 8.76 -0.31
C GLY A 387 -19.50 8.97 -0.12
N ILE A 388 -19.07 10.17 0.30
CA ILE A 388 -17.64 10.49 0.41
C ILE A 388 -17.16 10.09 1.80
N VAL A 389 -16.49 8.95 1.87
CA VAL A 389 -15.96 8.37 3.12
C VAL A 389 -14.61 8.97 3.52
N SER A 390 -13.87 9.56 2.60
CA SER A 390 -12.65 10.33 2.85
C SER A 390 -12.40 11.34 1.73
N ASP A 391 -11.58 12.35 2.00
CA ASP A 391 -11.05 13.21 0.93
C ASP A 391 -10.02 12.48 0.06
N TYR A 392 -9.25 11.57 0.64
CA TYR A 392 -8.32 10.71 -0.09
C TYR A 392 -9.02 9.86 -1.17
N ALA A 393 -10.23 9.38 -0.90
CA ALA A 393 -11.10 8.68 -1.85
C ALA A 393 -11.44 9.53 -3.09
N LEU A 394 -11.23 10.85 -3.09
CA LEU A 394 -11.46 11.71 -4.25
C LEU A 394 -10.21 11.89 -5.12
N SER A 395 -9.05 11.36 -4.69
CA SER A 395 -7.81 11.48 -5.45
C SER A 395 -7.83 10.69 -6.75
N SER A 396 -8.49 9.52 -6.76
CA SER A 396 -8.66 8.68 -7.95
C SER A 396 -9.82 7.69 -7.77
N PRO A 397 -10.39 7.12 -8.86
CA PRO A 397 -11.38 6.05 -8.74
C PRO A 397 -10.85 4.77 -8.04
N PRO A 398 -9.59 4.33 -8.24
CA PRO A 398 -8.97 3.30 -7.40
C PRO A 398 -9.08 3.57 -5.90
N GLU A 399 -8.66 4.75 -5.45
CA GLU A 399 -8.72 5.10 -4.03
C GLU A 399 -10.17 5.20 -3.55
N TRP A 400 -11.06 5.75 -4.37
CA TRP A 400 -12.49 5.79 -4.08
C TRP A 400 -13.05 4.40 -3.79
N PHE A 401 -12.73 3.43 -4.65
CA PHE A 401 -13.21 2.07 -4.53
C PHE A 401 -12.64 1.40 -3.27
N ALA A 402 -11.33 1.51 -3.06
CA ALA A 402 -10.62 0.92 -1.94
C ALA A 402 -11.16 1.46 -0.59
N ASP A 403 -11.31 2.77 -0.45
CA ASP A 403 -11.80 3.38 0.78
C ASP A 403 -13.28 3.08 1.04
N ASN A 404 -14.12 3.05 0.01
CA ASN A 404 -15.51 2.62 0.19
C ASN A 404 -15.61 1.13 0.56
N LEU A 405 -14.68 0.29 0.08
CA LEU A 405 -14.61 -1.11 0.50
C LEU A 405 -14.19 -1.23 1.98
N ILE A 406 -13.24 -0.43 2.46
CA ILE A 406 -12.93 -0.33 3.89
C ILE A 406 -14.19 0.06 4.66
N ALA A 407 -14.88 1.11 4.21
CA ALA A 407 -16.06 1.62 4.88
C ALA A 407 -17.18 0.57 4.95
N TYR A 408 -17.35 -0.23 3.89
CA TYR A 408 -18.23 -1.39 3.86
C TYR A 408 -17.84 -2.42 4.92
N VAL A 409 -16.58 -2.89 4.90
CA VAL A 409 -16.10 -3.92 5.83
C VAL A 409 -16.29 -3.45 7.27
N VAL A 410 -15.84 -2.23 7.60
CA VAL A 410 -15.97 -1.62 8.93
C VAL A 410 -17.43 -1.50 9.36
N THR A 411 -18.32 -1.02 8.49
CA THR A 411 -19.76 -0.89 8.79
C THR A 411 -20.38 -2.24 9.14
N VAL A 412 -20.01 -3.28 8.39
CA VAL A 412 -20.54 -4.63 8.56
C VAL A 412 -20.07 -5.27 9.88
N ILE A 413 -18.79 -5.13 10.24
CA ILE A 413 -18.26 -5.65 11.51
C ILE A 413 -18.69 -4.80 12.71
N GLU A 414 -18.89 -3.48 12.52
CA GLU A 414 -19.41 -2.58 13.54
C GLU A 414 -20.83 -3.01 13.94
N ALA A 415 -21.70 -3.31 12.97
CA ALA A 415 -23.07 -3.74 13.25
C ALA A 415 -23.11 -4.96 14.19
N GLU A 416 -22.24 -5.94 13.94
CA GLU A 416 -22.09 -7.13 14.80
C GLU A 416 -21.57 -6.76 16.20
N ALA A 417 -20.56 -5.90 16.29
CA ALA A 417 -19.99 -5.48 17.57
C ALA A 417 -20.93 -4.60 18.39
N LEU A 418 -21.81 -3.83 17.74
CA LEU A 418 -22.83 -3.01 18.41
C LEU A 418 -23.85 -3.88 19.15
N GLU A 419 -24.19 -5.07 18.64
CA GLU A 419 -25.07 -6.00 19.34
C GLU A 419 -24.44 -6.51 20.64
N ALA A 420 -23.12 -6.75 20.64
CA ALA A 420 -22.38 -7.27 21.79
C ALA A 420 -21.98 -6.18 22.82
N HIS A 421 -21.67 -4.97 22.36
CA HIS A 421 -21.00 -3.94 23.17
C HIS A 421 -21.66 -2.56 23.14
N GLY A 422 -22.72 -2.37 22.35
CA GLY A 422 -23.42 -1.10 22.20
C GLY A 422 -22.49 0.04 21.80
N THR A 423 -22.75 1.25 22.30
CA THR A 423 -22.00 2.47 21.94
C THR A 423 -20.52 2.44 22.31
N ALA A 424 -20.08 1.50 23.16
CA ALA A 424 -18.66 1.31 23.45
C ALA A 424 -17.88 0.81 22.23
N ALA A 425 -18.48 -0.05 21.39
CA ALA A 425 -17.88 -0.48 20.13
C ALA A 425 -17.71 0.69 19.16
N GLN A 426 -18.80 1.41 18.89
CA GLN A 426 -18.79 2.58 18.01
C GLN A 426 -17.72 3.60 18.40
N LEU A 427 -17.60 3.92 19.69
CA LEU A 427 -16.61 4.90 20.15
C LEU A 427 -15.17 4.36 20.06
N ALA A 428 -14.96 3.07 20.28
CA ALA A 428 -13.64 2.45 20.13
C ALA A 428 -13.19 2.43 18.66
N ILE A 429 -14.11 2.13 17.74
CA ILE A 429 -13.88 2.16 16.29
C ILE A 429 -13.57 3.58 15.84
N ASP A 430 -14.39 4.56 16.22
CA ASP A 430 -14.16 5.97 15.85
C ASP A 430 -12.83 6.50 16.40
N GLU A 431 -12.45 6.13 17.63
CA GLU A 431 -11.15 6.50 18.22
C GLU A 431 -9.97 5.82 17.49
N ALA A 432 -10.11 4.56 17.09
CA ALA A 432 -9.07 3.81 16.39
C ALA A 432 -8.84 4.35 14.97
N LEU A 433 -9.91 4.50 14.18
CA LEU A 433 -9.85 5.03 12.82
C LEU A 433 -9.26 6.43 12.78
N ARG A 434 -9.74 7.36 13.64
CA ARG A 434 -9.26 8.75 13.63
C ARG A 434 -7.82 8.93 14.11
N ALA A 435 -7.27 7.94 14.82
CA ALA A 435 -5.88 8.02 15.26
C ALA A 435 -4.89 7.91 14.10
N VAL A 436 -5.30 7.28 12.99
CA VAL A 436 -4.45 7.02 11.82
C VAL A 436 -5.01 7.64 10.54
N TRP A 437 -6.34 7.62 10.36
CA TRP A 437 -7.03 8.23 9.22
C TRP A 437 -8.05 9.27 9.72
N PRO A 438 -7.60 10.44 10.18
CA PRO A 438 -8.49 11.48 10.68
C PRO A 438 -9.50 11.94 9.62
N THR A 439 -9.13 11.88 8.33
CA THR A 439 -9.97 12.26 7.19
C THR A 439 -10.85 11.13 6.67
N PHE A 440 -10.97 10.00 7.39
CA PHE A 440 -11.84 8.89 7.02
C PHE A 440 -13.04 8.74 7.97
N TYR A 441 -14.23 8.55 7.41
CA TYR A 441 -15.48 8.34 8.12
C TYR A 441 -16.37 7.31 7.41
N HIS A 442 -16.27 6.05 7.85
CA HIS A 442 -16.95 4.92 7.22
C HIS A 442 -18.48 5.02 7.16
N ARG A 443 -19.11 5.80 8.06
CA ARG A 443 -20.57 5.93 8.10
C ARG A 443 -21.14 6.83 7.00
N ASN A 444 -20.28 7.49 6.22
CA ASN A 444 -20.68 8.15 4.98
C ASN A 444 -20.91 7.18 3.83
N LEU A 445 -20.69 5.86 4.01
CA LEU A 445 -20.95 4.86 2.97
C LEU A 445 -22.41 4.94 2.48
N ALA A 446 -22.58 5.29 1.20
CA ALA A 446 -23.91 5.45 0.63
C ALA A 446 -24.63 4.09 0.48
N PRO A 447 -25.97 4.04 0.58
CA PRO A 447 -26.72 2.78 0.53
C PRO A 447 -26.58 1.99 -0.77
N ASP A 448 -26.48 2.66 -1.92
CA ASP A 448 -26.27 2.07 -3.23
C ASP A 448 -24.87 1.47 -3.39
N ILE A 449 -23.84 2.20 -2.92
CA ILE A 449 -22.46 1.70 -2.86
C ILE A 449 -22.37 0.48 -1.94
N ARG A 450 -23.01 0.54 -0.76
CA ARG A 450 -23.10 -0.59 0.16
C ARG A 450 -23.75 -1.81 -0.49
N ALA A 451 -24.88 -1.63 -1.17
CA ALA A 451 -25.58 -2.73 -1.83
C ALA A 451 -24.73 -3.42 -2.91
N TYR A 452 -23.92 -2.64 -3.63
CA TYR A 452 -22.91 -3.20 -4.54
C TYR A 452 -21.90 -4.08 -3.79
N PHE A 453 -21.27 -3.56 -2.72
CA PHE A 453 -20.26 -4.33 -1.96
C PHE A 453 -20.85 -5.56 -1.26
N GLU A 454 -22.10 -5.51 -0.79
CA GLU A 454 -22.79 -6.69 -0.25
C GLU A 454 -22.96 -7.80 -1.28
N THR A 455 -23.06 -7.45 -2.56
CA THR A 455 -23.17 -8.41 -3.66
C THR A 455 -21.81 -8.89 -4.13
N ALA A 456 -20.84 -7.98 -4.30
CA ALA A 456 -19.52 -8.30 -4.85
C ALA A 456 -18.56 -8.93 -3.81
N PHE A 457 -18.71 -8.60 -2.53
CA PHE A 457 -17.85 -9.05 -1.43
C PHE A 457 -18.71 -9.52 -0.24
N PRO A 458 -19.60 -10.51 -0.42
CA PRO A 458 -20.51 -10.94 0.63
C PRO A 458 -19.74 -11.50 1.84
N ILE A 459 -19.86 -10.81 2.98
CA ILE A 459 -19.32 -11.27 4.27
C ILE A 459 -20.41 -12.05 5.01
N THR A 460 -20.20 -13.36 5.18
CA THR A 460 -21.19 -14.24 5.83
C THR A 460 -21.37 -13.88 7.30
N GLU A 461 -22.50 -14.26 7.90
CA GLU A 461 -22.76 -13.99 9.33
C GLU A 461 -21.69 -14.58 10.25
N SER A 462 -21.19 -15.79 9.96
CA SER A 462 -20.09 -16.38 10.74
C SER A 462 -18.79 -15.60 10.60
N ASP A 463 -18.51 -15.06 9.42
CA ASP A 463 -17.31 -14.26 9.19
C ASP A 463 -17.41 -12.90 9.88
N ARG A 464 -18.57 -12.24 9.84
CA ARG A 464 -18.81 -10.98 10.56
C ARG A 464 -18.54 -11.13 12.04
N ARG A 465 -19.08 -12.19 12.66
CA ARG A 465 -18.83 -12.53 14.07
C ARG A 465 -17.35 -12.70 14.37
N LEU A 466 -16.66 -13.50 13.56
CA LEU A 466 -15.24 -13.75 13.73
C LEU A 466 -14.41 -12.47 13.58
N LEU A 467 -14.71 -11.64 12.59
CA LEU A 467 -14.01 -10.38 12.36
C LEU A 467 -14.28 -9.39 13.51
N ALA A 468 -15.51 -9.27 14.00
CA ALA A 468 -15.84 -8.42 15.13
C ALA A 468 -15.11 -8.86 16.42
N GLU A 469 -15.08 -10.17 16.71
CA GLU A 469 -14.34 -10.74 17.84
C GLU A 469 -12.83 -10.47 17.73
N ARG A 470 -12.25 -10.59 16.52
CA ARG A 470 -10.81 -10.49 16.34
C ARG A 470 -10.29 -9.05 16.26
N TYR A 471 -11.08 -8.15 15.68
CA TYR A 471 -10.64 -6.80 15.33
C TYR A 471 -11.28 -5.71 16.16
N ILE A 472 -12.53 -5.85 16.62
CA ILE A 472 -13.19 -4.79 17.41
C ILE A 472 -13.13 -5.09 18.91
N GLU A 473 -13.45 -6.32 19.32
CA GLU A 473 -13.52 -6.67 20.74
C GLU A 473 -12.23 -6.36 21.53
N PRO A 474 -11.01 -6.61 21.00
CA PRO A 474 -9.77 -6.27 21.71
C PRO A 474 -9.64 -4.76 21.97
N ILE A 475 -10.02 -3.93 20.99
CA ILE A 475 -9.99 -2.47 21.09
C ILE A 475 -11.01 -2.03 22.15
N VAL A 476 -12.24 -2.55 22.09
CA VAL A 476 -13.29 -2.24 23.08
C VAL A 476 -12.83 -2.58 24.49
N LYS A 477 -12.30 -3.79 24.70
CA LYS A 477 -11.76 -4.24 25.99
C LYS A 477 -10.65 -3.33 26.50
N GLN A 478 -9.69 -2.98 25.64
CA GLN A 478 -8.59 -2.08 25.98
C GLN A 478 -9.11 -0.69 26.40
N ARG A 479 -10.07 -0.12 25.66
CA ARG A 479 -10.63 1.21 25.93
C ARG A 479 -11.47 1.22 27.20
N VAL A 480 -12.27 0.19 27.44
CA VAL A 480 -13.04 0.03 28.69
C VAL A 480 -12.07 -0.08 29.88
N ALA A 481 -10.99 -0.86 29.77
CA ALA A 481 -9.99 -0.98 30.82
C ALA A 481 -9.28 0.35 31.11
N LEU A 482 -8.90 1.11 30.07
CA LEU A 482 -8.28 2.43 30.21
C LEU A 482 -9.20 3.46 30.89
N ARG A 483 -10.52 3.37 30.68
CA ARG A 483 -11.52 4.22 31.33
C ARG A 483 -11.78 3.82 32.79
N ALA A 484 -11.74 2.52 33.11
CA ALA A 484 -11.85 2.03 34.47
C ALA A 484 -10.62 2.39 35.33
N HIS A 485 -9.45 2.48 34.69
CA HIS A 485 -8.18 2.77 35.36
C HIS A 485 -7.42 3.93 34.70
N PRO A 486 -7.92 5.18 34.81
CA PRO A 486 -7.26 6.33 34.21
C PRO A 486 -5.84 6.47 34.78
N SER A 487 -4.86 6.69 33.90
CA SER A 487 -3.45 6.79 34.27
C SER A 487 -3.23 7.86 35.34
N PRO A 488 -2.20 7.73 36.21
CA PRO A 488 -1.89 8.73 37.23
C PRO A 488 -1.73 10.15 36.66
N GLN A 489 -1.21 10.27 35.43
CA GLN A 489 -1.08 11.55 34.71
C GLN A 489 -2.44 12.15 34.31
N ARG A 490 -3.39 11.32 33.87
CA ARG A 490 -4.76 11.77 33.59
C ARG A 490 -5.49 12.19 34.87
N ARG A 491 -5.32 11.44 35.96
CA ARG A 491 -5.85 11.81 37.29
C ARG A 491 -5.24 13.13 37.81
N ALA A 492 -3.96 13.39 37.51
CA ALA A 492 -3.30 14.64 37.88
C ALA A 492 -3.87 15.84 37.08
N ARG A 493 -4.08 15.69 35.75
CA ARG A 493 -4.72 16.72 34.91
C ARG A 493 -6.15 17.05 35.34
N GLU A 494 -6.95 16.02 35.65
CA GLU A 494 -8.33 16.21 36.13
C GLU A 494 -8.37 16.87 37.52
N ARG A 495 -7.36 16.63 38.37
CA ARG A 495 -7.24 17.32 39.68
C ARG A 495 -6.70 18.74 39.58
N SER A 496 -5.94 19.07 38.53
CA SER A 496 -5.38 20.42 38.33
C SER A 496 -6.28 21.35 37.52
N THR A 497 -7.42 20.87 37.00
CA THR A 497 -8.38 21.74 36.30
C THR A 497 -9.17 22.53 37.36
N PRO A 498 -9.06 23.88 37.42
CA PRO A 498 -9.76 24.67 38.43
C PRO A 498 -11.26 24.46 38.26
N ARG A 499 -11.96 23.99 39.31
CA ARG A 499 -13.42 24.02 39.35
C ARG A 499 -13.85 25.47 39.27
N LEU A 500 -14.26 25.92 38.09
CA LEU A 500 -14.95 27.20 37.91
C LEU A 500 -16.19 27.17 38.82
N PHE A 501 -16.11 27.94 39.90
CA PHE A 501 -17.22 28.18 40.81
C PHE A 501 -18.38 28.74 39.98
N ARG A 502 -19.48 27.98 39.86
CA ARG A 502 -20.77 28.52 39.43
C ARG A 502 -21.22 29.54 40.47
N SER A 503 -21.10 30.83 40.17
CA SER A 503 -21.77 31.87 40.94
C SER A 503 -23.27 31.75 40.70
N SER A 504 -24.00 31.39 41.74
CA SER A 504 -25.46 31.50 41.78
C SER A 504 -25.83 32.96 41.90
N THR A 505 -26.21 33.62 40.80
CA THR A 505 -26.94 34.89 40.86
C THR A 505 -28.41 34.60 41.12
N SER A 506 -28.77 34.62 42.40
CA SER A 506 -30.12 34.90 42.86
C SER A 506 -30.26 36.41 42.99
N SER A 507 -31.13 37.03 42.19
CA SER A 507 -31.70 38.33 42.54
C SER A 507 -33.18 38.40 42.15
N ARG A 508 -33.97 38.81 43.14
CA ARG A 508 -35.33 39.32 43.06
C ARG A 508 -35.41 40.60 42.23
#